data_AF-A0A7S1RTT3-F1
#
_entry.id   AF-A0A7S1RTT3-F1
#
_cell.length_a   1.000
_cell.length_b   1.000
_cell.length_c   1.000
_cell.angle_alpha   90.00
_cell.angle_beta   90.00
_cell.angle_gamma   90.00
#
_symmetry.space_group_name_H-M   'P 1'
#
loop_
_entity.id
_entity.type
_entity.pdbx_description
1 polymer ?
#
loop_
_entity_poly.entity_id
_entity_poly.type
_entity_poly.pdbx_seq_one_letter_code
_entity_poly.pdbx_strand_id
1 'polypeptide(L)'
;DSSDDKKKGLERSIADSEVAIDKTEDGIATLKEEAAALTAGIKALDESVAEATEQRKREHEEFAELMASDSAAKELLGFAKNRLNKFYNPKLYKPPAKRELAADDRIAVNLGGGTAPPTPAPAGIAGTGIAVLAEVSAHTHQSSNVAPPPPPETFG
;
A
#
# COMPACT_ATOMS: atom_id res chain seq x y z
N ASP A 1 -58.20 68.32 14.94
CA ASP A 1 -57.87 67.12 15.72
C ASP A 1 -57.87 65.84 14.93
N SER A 2 -58.96 65.07 14.84
CA SER A 2 -58.92 63.67 14.37
C SER A 2 -58.19 63.41 13.03
N SER A 3 -58.32 64.30 12.04
CA SER A 3 -57.63 64.14 10.76
C SER A 3 -56.11 64.37 10.85
N ASP A 4 -55.69 65.28 11.72
CA ASP A 4 -54.28 65.63 11.94
C ASP A 4 -53.57 64.51 12.73
N ASP A 5 -54.26 63.97 13.75
CA ASP A 5 -53.76 62.82 14.51
C ASP A 5 -53.61 61.56 13.64
N LYS A 6 -54.57 61.30 12.74
CA LYS A 6 -54.47 60.20 11.76
C LYS A 6 -53.30 60.40 10.80
N LYS A 7 -53.09 61.63 10.32
CA LYS A 7 -51.96 61.96 9.44
C LYS A 7 -50.64 61.66 10.14
N LYS A 8 -50.45 62.16 11.37
CA LYS A 8 -49.23 61.90 12.16
C LYS A 8 -49.02 60.41 12.45
N GLY A 9 -50.10 59.68 12.74
CA GLY A 9 -50.04 58.23 12.94
C GLY A 9 -49.54 57.49 11.69
N LEU A 10 -50.07 57.84 10.52
CA LEU A 10 -49.65 57.26 9.24
C LEU A 10 -48.20 57.64 8.89
N GLU A 11 -47.80 58.90 9.07
CA GLU A 11 -46.42 59.35 8.86
C GLU A 11 -45.43 58.58 9.73
N ARG A 12 -45.80 58.31 11.00
CA ARG A 12 -44.98 57.50 11.90
C ARG A 12 -44.90 56.04 11.45
N SER A 13 -46.02 55.43 11.04
CA SER A 13 -46.02 54.06 10.53
C SER A 13 -45.21 53.91 9.23
N ILE A 14 -45.22 54.93 8.37
CA ILE A 14 -44.38 54.97 7.16
C ILE A 14 -42.90 55.00 7.58
N ALA A 15 -42.52 55.91 8.48
CA ALA A 15 -41.14 56.00 8.96
C ALA A 15 -40.66 54.69 9.63
N ASP A 16 -41.50 54.07 10.47
CA ASP A 16 -41.19 52.78 11.09
C ASP A 16 -41.02 51.67 10.03
N SER A 17 -41.82 51.70 8.96
CA SER A 17 -41.73 50.73 7.86
C SER A 17 -40.48 50.94 7.00
N GLU A 18 -40.10 52.19 6.72
CA GLU A 18 -38.87 52.54 6.00
C GLU A 18 -37.64 52.02 6.76
N VAL A 19 -37.56 52.27 8.08
CA VAL A 19 -36.47 51.75 8.93
C VAL A 19 -36.44 50.22 8.92
N ALA A 20 -37.59 49.55 8.94
CA ALA A 20 -37.66 48.09 8.88
C ALA A 20 -37.20 47.54 7.52
N ILE A 21 -37.52 48.24 6.42
CA ILE A 21 -37.05 47.91 5.07
C ILE A 21 -35.53 48.02 5.01
N ASP A 22 -34.96 49.16 5.40
CA ASP A 22 -33.51 49.39 5.39
C ASP A 22 -32.76 48.31 6.16
N LYS A 23 -33.23 47.99 7.39
CA LYS A 23 -32.63 46.93 8.21
C LYS A 23 -32.72 45.55 7.54
N THR A 24 -33.82 45.28 6.85
CA THR A 24 -34.01 44.00 6.14
C THR A 24 -33.10 43.93 4.91
N GLU A 25 -32.93 45.03 4.18
CA GLU A 25 -32.01 45.12 3.04
C GLU A 25 -30.55 44.90 3.47
N ASP A 26 -30.12 45.51 4.58
CA ASP A 26 -28.79 45.27 5.18
C ASP A 26 -28.60 43.80 5.58
N GLY A 27 -29.63 43.19 6.17
CA GLY A 27 -29.63 41.76 6.52
C GLY A 27 -29.53 40.86 5.28
N ILE A 28 -30.24 41.19 4.20
CA ILE A 28 -30.17 40.47 2.93
C ILE A 28 -28.77 40.60 2.31
N ALA A 29 -28.15 41.79 2.37
CA ALA A 29 -26.80 42.00 1.88
C ALA A 29 -25.80 41.12 2.64
N THR A 30 -25.87 41.12 3.98
CA THR A 30 -25.02 40.29 4.84
C THR A 30 -25.19 38.80 4.53
N LEU A 31 -26.43 38.30 4.44
CA LEU A 31 -26.69 36.89 4.12
C LEU A 31 -26.19 36.48 2.74
N LYS A 32 -26.21 37.39 1.75
CA LYS A 32 -25.64 37.13 0.42
C LYS A 32 -24.12 36.96 0.48
N GLU A 33 -23.43 37.79 1.25
CA GLU A 33 -21.98 37.69 1.44
C GLU A 33 -21.61 36.38 2.15
N GLU A 34 -22.32 36.03 3.22
CA GLU A 34 -22.12 34.78 3.95
C GLU A 34 -22.40 33.55 3.07
N ALA A 35 -23.46 33.58 2.26
CA ALA A 35 -23.77 32.49 1.32
C ALA A 35 -22.68 32.32 0.26
N ALA A 36 -22.13 33.43 -0.25
CA ALA A 36 -21.02 33.39 -1.20
C ALA A 36 -19.74 32.83 -0.55
N ALA A 37 -19.42 33.27 0.67
CA ALA A 37 -18.28 32.77 1.44
C ALA A 37 -18.40 31.27 1.76
N LEU A 38 -19.58 30.81 2.19
CA LEU A 38 -19.85 29.39 2.44
C LEU A 38 -19.73 28.56 1.16
N THR A 39 -20.26 29.06 0.03
CA THR A 39 -20.14 28.37 -1.26
C THR A 39 -18.68 28.23 -1.70
N ALA A 40 -17.87 29.27 -1.50
CA ALA A 40 -16.43 29.19 -1.76
C ALA A 40 -15.72 28.21 -0.83
N GLY A 41 -16.06 28.23 0.47
CA GLY A 41 -15.52 27.32 1.47
C GLY A 41 -15.82 25.84 1.17
N ILE A 42 -17.05 25.53 0.72
CA ILE A 42 -17.43 24.16 0.32
C ILE A 42 -16.60 23.68 -0.86
N LYS A 43 -16.44 24.51 -1.91
CA LYS A 43 -15.62 24.14 -3.07
C LYS A 43 -14.17 23.88 -2.71
N ALA A 44 -13.58 24.72 -1.87
CA ALA A 44 -12.21 24.53 -1.38
C ALA A 44 -12.08 23.27 -0.53
N LEU A 45 -13.10 22.96 0.28
CA LEU A 45 -13.13 21.73 1.07
C LEU A 45 -13.22 20.48 0.18
N ASP A 46 -14.10 20.50 -0.83
CA ASP A 46 -14.26 19.38 -1.78
C ASP A 46 -12.93 19.08 -2.51
N GLU A 47 -12.22 20.12 -2.94
CA GLU A 47 -10.90 20.00 -3.56
C GLU A 47 -9.87 19.40 -2.59
N SER A 48 -9.77 19.94 -1.37
CA SER A 48 -8.83 19.45 -0.36
C SER A 48 -9.09 17.99 0.03
N VAL A 49 -10.36 17.58 0.12
CA VAL A 49 -10.75 16.19 0.41
C VAL A 49 -10.37 15.27 -0.76
N ALA A 50 -10.55 15.70 -2.00
CA ALA A 50 -10.15 14.93 -3.18
C ALA A 50 -8.62 14.75 -3.21
N GLU A 51 -7.85 15.83 -3.06
CA GLU A 51 -6.39 15.79 -3.03
C GLU A 51 -5.86 14.89 -1.91
N ALA A 52 -6.38 15.06 -0.69
CA ALA A 52 -5.98 14.24 0.46
C ALA A 52 -6.32 12.76 0.25
N THR A 53 -7.40 12.44 -0.47
CA THR A 53 -7.76 11.06 -0.79
C THR A 53 -6.79 10.46 -1.80
N GLU A 54 -6.43 11.19 -2.84
CA GLU A 54 -5.45 10.73 -3.83
C GLU A 54 -4.04 10.63 -3.24
N GLN A 55 -3.66 11.52 -2.33
CA GLN A 55 -2.39 11.42 -1.59
C GLN A 55 -2.35 10.13 -0.77
N ARG A 56 -3.40 9.83 0.01
CA ARG A 56 -3.45 8.60 0.83
C ARG A 56 -3.39 7.32 0.00
N LYS A 57 -4.04 7.28 -1.17
CA LYS A 57 -3.97 6.12 -2.07
C LYS A 57 -2.55 5.90 -2.58
N ARG A 58 -1.91 6.95 -3.09
CA ARG A 58 -0.53 6.89 -3.60
C ARG A 58 0.45 6.45 -2.51
N GLU A 59 0.40 7.09 -1.34
CA GLU A 59 1.28 6.73 -0.21
C GLU A 59 1.05 5.29 0.26
N HIS A 60 -0.20 4.81 0.27
CA HIS A 60 -0.49 3.43 0.63
C HIS A 60 0.05 2.43 -0.40
N GLU A 61 -0.11 2.71 -1.69
CA GLU A 61 0.44 1.88 -2.77
C GLU A 61 1.97 1.78 -2.67
N GLU A 62 2.65 2.92 -2.54
CA GLU A 62 4.12 2.98 -2.36
C GLU A 62 4.57 2.25 -1.10
N PHE A 63 3.86 2.41 0.02
CA PHE A 63 4.17 1.72 1.26
C PHE A 63 4.01 0.20 1.13
N ALA A 64 2.93 -0.26 0.49
CA ALA A 64 2.69 -1.69 0.29
C ALA A 64 3.77 -2.32 -0.59
N GLU A 65 4.16 -1.65 -1.68
CA GLU A 65 5.23 -2.10 -2.58
C GLU A 65 6.58 -2.15 -1.87
N LEU A 66 6.93 -1.11 -1.12
CA LEU A 66 8.18 -1.05 -0.35
C LEU A 66 8.24 -2.18 0.68
N MET A 67 7.17 -2.38 1.45
CA MET A 67 7.12 -3.41 2.49
C MET A 67 7.20 -4.83 1.90
N ALA A 68 6.56 -5.08 0.75
CA ALA A 68 6.67 -6.34 0.04
C ALA A 68 8.11 -6.58 -0.45
N SER A 69 8.72 -5.58 -1.07
CA SER A 69 10.10 -5.63 -1.59
C SER A 69 11.12 -5.86 -0.48
N ASP A 70 11.00 -5.16 0.65
CA ASP A 70 11.89 -5.30 1.80
C ASP A 70 11.75 -6.66 2.47
N SER A 71 10.53 -7.17 2.59
CA SER A 71 10.28 -8.51 3.13
C SER A 71 10.91 -9.57 2.22
N ALA A 72 10.75 -9.42 0.90
CA ALA A 72 11.36 -10.30 -0.09
C ALA A 72 12.89 -10.28 -0.04
N ALA A 73 13.50 -9.09 0.05
CA ALA A 73 14.93 -8.94 0.18
C ALA A 73 15.45 -9.63 1.46
N LYS A 74 14.76 -9.48 2.60
CA LYS A 74 15.12 -10.15 3.85
C LYS A 74 15.07 -11.67 3.72
N GLU A 75 14.04 -12.21 3.07
CA GLU A 75 13.93 -13.65 2.82
C GLU A 75 15.04 -14.17 1.91
N LEU A 76 15.35 -13.44 0.83
CA LEU A 76 16.42 -13.81 -0.10
C LEU A 76 17.79 -13.82 0.61
N LEU A 77 18.07 -12.81 1.43
CA LEU A 77 19.28 -12.78 2.27
C LEU A 77 19.31 -13.95 3.26
N GLY A 78 18.17 -14.29 3.86
CA GLY A 78 18.03 -15.46 4.73
C GLY A 78 18.35 -16.77 4.01
N PHE A 79 17.82 -16.94 2.78
CA PHE A 79 18.10 -18.09 1.93
C PHE A 79 19.58 -18.17 1.57
N ALA A 80 20.18 -17.07 1.11
CA ALA A 80 21.59 -16.99 0.75
C ALA A 80 22.50 -17.32 1.94
N LYS A 81 22.21 -16.76 3.12
CA LYS A 81 22.92 -17.07 4.38
C LYS A 81 22.84 -18.56 4.72
N ASN A 82 21.65 -19.15 4.64
CA ASN A 82 21.47 -20.57 4.90
C ASN A 82 22.20 -21.43 3.87
N ARG A 83 22.19 -21.06 2.60
CA ARG A 83 22.95 -21.74 1.54
C ARG A 83 24.45 -21.68 1.80
N LEU A 84 24.97 -20.54 2.24
CA LEU A 84 26.39 -20.38 2.60
C LEU A 84 26.78 -21.28 3.78
N ASN A 85 25.92 -21.37 4.80
CA ASN A 85 26.14 -22.28 5.93
C ASN A 85 26.32 -23.74 5.49
N LYS A 86 25.67 -24.18 4.41
CA LYS A 86 25.86 -25.55 3.90
C LYS A 86 27.33 -25.89 3.61
N PHE A 87 28.11 -24.91 3.12
CA PHE A 87 29.50 -25.12 2.72
C PHE A 87 30.50 -24.70 3.80
N TYR A 88 30.23 -23.59 4.48
CA TYR A 88 31.21 -22.99 5.40
C TYR A 88 30.91 -23.29 6.88
N ASN A 89 29.65 -23.52 7.25
CA ASN A 89 29.24 -23.79 8.64
C ASN A 89 28.16 -24.89 8.72
N PRO A 90 28.47 -26.16 8.38
CA PRO A 90 27.45 -27.19 8.17
C PRO A 90 26.54 -27.45 9.37
N LYS A 91 27.03 -27.22 10.60
CA LYS A 91 26.24 -27.35 11.84
C LYS A 91 25.08 -26.36 11.94
N LEU A 92 25.16 -25.21 11.25
CA LEU A 92 24.14 -24.15 11.24
C LEU A 92 23.24 -24.21 10.00
N TYR A 93 23.44 -25.17 9.10
CA TYR A 93 22.61 -25.34 7.91
C TYR A 93 21.24 -25.90 8.30
N LYS A 94 20.18 -25.19 7.89
CA LYS A 94 18.80 -25.66 8.00
C LYS A 94 18.37 -26.23 6.66
N PRO A 95 18.20 -27.56 6.53
CA PRO A 95 17.71 -28.13 5.28
C PRO A 95 16.30 -27.59 4.99
N PRO A 96 15.95 -27.40 3.71
CA PRO A 96 14.58 -27.05 3.35
C PRO A 96 13.60 -28.09 3.93
N ALA A 97 12.43 -27.64 4.35
CA ALA A 97 11.39 -28.53 4.88
C ALA A 97 11.15 -29.66 3.88
N LYS A 98 11.14 -30.91 4.37
CA LYS A 98 10.80 -32.05 3.53
C LYS A 98 9.35 -31.87 3.08
N ARG A 99 9.13 -31.94 1.77
CA ARG A 99 7.78 -31.94 1.20
C ARG A 99 7.03 -33.13 1.79
N GLU A 100 5.91 -32.90 2.46
CA GLU A 100 4.98 -33.99 2.75
C GLU A 100 4.31 -34.37 1.43
N LEU A 101 4.63 -35.56 0.92
CA LEU A 101 3.92 -36.12 -0.23
C LEU A 101 2.49 -36.44 0.22
N ALA A 102 1.52 -36.05 -0.60
CA ALA A 102 0.13 -36.51 -0.46
C ALA A 102 0.10 -38.05 -0.41
N ALA A 103 -0.89 -38.62 0.27
CA ALA A 103 -0.95 -40.06 0.52
C ALA A 103 -0.83 -40.88 -0.78
N ASP A 104 -1.43 -40.42 -1.86
CA ASP A 104 -1.42 -41.07 -3.17
C ASP A 104 -0.02 -41.04 -3.83
N ASP A 105 0.69 -39.91 -3.73
CA ASP A 105 2.07 -39.77 -4.22
C ASP A 105 3.04 -40.64 -3.40
N ARG A 106 2.76 -40.82 -2.11
CA ARG A 106 3.55 -41.66 -1.21
C ARG A 106 3.45 -43.14 -1.58
N ILE A 107 2.26 -43.60 -2.00
CA ILE A 107 2.02 -44.97 -2.46
C ILE A 107 2.74 -45.19 -3.80
N ALA A 108 2.66 -44.25 -4.73
CA ALA A 108 3.30 -44.36 -6.05
C ALA A 108 4.84 -44.44 -5.97
N VAL A 109 5.46 -43.67 -5.06
CA VAL A 109 6.91 -43.70 -4.83
C VAL A 109 7.36 -44.97 -4.10
N ASN A 110 6.59 -45.43 -3.10
CA ASN A 110 6.94 -46.64 -2.33
C ASN A 110 6.76 -47.95 -3.12
N LEU A 111 5.88 -47.97 -4.13
CA LEU A 111 5.63 -49.16 -4.96
C LEU A 111 6.53 -49.25 -6.20
N GLY A 112 7.61 -48.44 -6.26
CA GLY A 112 8.69 -48.57 -7.24
C GLY A 112 8.36 -48.18 -8.68
N GLY A 113 7.19 -47.58 -8.94
CA GLY A 113 6.70 -47.25 -10.30
C GLY A 113 6.51 -45.76 -10.62
N GLY A 114 6.54 -44.86 -9.63
CA GLY A 114 6.34 -43.42 -9.84
C GLY A 114 7.58 -42.60 -9.48
N THR A 115 8.15 -41.87 -10.44
CA THR A 115 9.00 -40.73 -10.10
C THR A 115 8.12 -39.69 -9.39
N ALA A 116 8.56 -39.19 -8.22
CA ALA A 116 7.85 -38.12 -7.52
C ALA A 116 7.51 -36.99 -8.51
N PRO A 117 6.30 -36.41 -8.45
CA PRO A 117 5.91 -35.33 -9.36
C PRO A 117 6.99 -34.24 -9.37
N PRO A 118 7.32 -33.67 -10.55
CA PRO A 118 8.36 -32.67 -10.67
C PRO A 118 8.09 -31.56 -9.66
N THR A 119 9.14 -31.17 -8.93
CA THR A 119 9.06 -30.12 -7.91
C THR A 119 8.39 -28.89 -8.53
N PRO A 120 7.17 -28.50 -8.10
CA PRO A 120 6.66 -27.19 -8.45
C PRO A 120 7.75 -26.19 -8.07
N ALA A 121 8.08 -25.29 -8.99
CA ALA A 121 9.07 -24.24 -8.76
C ALA A 121 8.81 -23.64 -7.38
N PRO A 122 9.86 -23.35 -6.57
CA PRO A 122 9.64 -22.71 -5.27
C PRO A 122 8.73 -21.52 -5.53
N ALA A 123 7.55 -21.51 -4.87
CA ALA A 123 6.62 -20.42 -5.03
C ALA A 123 7.44 -19.15 -4.81
N GLY A 124 7.52 -18.32 -5.86
CA GLY A 124 8.27 -17.08 -5.82
C GLY A 124 7.81 -16.26 -4.62
N ILE A 125 8.64 -15.31 -4.19
CA ILE A 125 8.26 -14.51 -3.02
C ILE A 125 6.91 -13.87 -3.30
N ALA A 126 5.94 -14.20 -2.43
CA ALA A 126 4.53 -13.89 -2.66
C ALA A 126 4.37 -12.40 -2.94
N GLY A 127 3.71 -12.06 -4.05
CA GLY A 127 3.47 -10.67 -4.45
C GLY A 127 4.56 -10.00 -5.29
N THR A 128 5.69 -10.64 -5.58
CA THR A 128 6.81 -9.99 -6.31
C THR A 128 7.01 -10.47 -7.75
N GLY A 129 6.39 -11.58 -8.16
CA GLY A 129 6.63 -12.20 -9.46
C GLY A 129 8.05 -12.79 -9.64
N ILE A 130 8.92 -12.69 -8.62
CA ILE A 130 10.29 -13.21 -8.65
C ILE A 130 10.25 -14.71 -8.40
N ALA A 131 10.40 -15.51 -9.46
CA ALA A 131 10.65 -16.94 -9.34
C ALA A 131 12.04 -17.17 -8.74
N VAL A 132 12.13 -17.92 -7.64
CA VAL A 132 13.41 -18.33 -7.04
C VAL A 132 14.08 -19.32 -8.01
N LEU A 133 14.90 -18.77 -8.89
CA LEU A 133 15.91 -19.36 -9.77
C LEU A 133 15.88 -20.91 -9.87
N ALA A 134 15.04 -21.42 -10.78
CA ALA A 134 15.12 -22.78 -11.27
C ALA A 134 16.16 -22.88 -12.39
N GLU A 135 17.45 -22.72 -12.08
CA GLU A 135 18.53 -22.98 -13.03
C GLU A 135 19.71 -23.67 -12.34
N VAL A 136 19.53 -24.96 -12.02
CA VAL A 136 20.63 -25.86 -11.62
C VAL A 136 20.70 -27.11 -12.53
N SER A 137 19.79 -27.27 -13.50
CA SER A 137 19.79 -28.43 -14.40
C SER A 137 20.57 -28.24 -15.70
N ALA A 138 21.23 -27.10 -15.94
CA ALA A 138 22.02 -26.86 -17.16
C ALA A 138 23.52 -27.22 -17.04
N HIS A 139 23.99 -27.76 -15.91
CA HIS A 139 25.41 -28.09 -15.71
C HIS A 139 25.64 -29.54 -15.26
N THR A 140 24.93 -30.47 -15.88
CA THR A 140 25.46 -31.83 -16.02
C THR A 140 26.03 -31.95 -17.43
N HIS A 141 27.27 -32.42 -17.54
CA HIS A 141 28.03 -32.70 -18.78
C HIS A 141 29.03 -31.63 -19.26
N GLN A 142 29.92 -31.15 -18.40
CA GLN A 142 31.32 -31.03 -18.83
C GLN A 142 32.31 -31.16 -17.68
N SER A 143 33.17 -32.15 -17.84
CA SER A 143 34.19 -32.64 -16.93
C SER A 143 35.24 -31.58 -16.56
N SER A 144 35.46 -31.36 -15.27
CA SER A 144 36.81 -31.28 -14.67
C SER A 144 36.70 -31.15 -13.16
N ASN A 145 37.26 -32.13 -12.46
CA ASN A 145 37.38 -32.22 -11.02
C ASN A 145 38.40 -31.19 -10.49
N VAL A 146 38.05 -29.90 -10.49
CA VAL A 146 38.90 -28.84 -9.94
C VAL A 146 38.32 -28.40 -8.60
N ALA A 147 39.01 -28.75 -7.52
CA ALA A 147 38.69 -28.24 -6.19
C ALA A 147 38.78 -26.71 -6.20
N PRO A 148 37.85 -25.99 -5.53
CA PRO A 148 37.90 -24.53 -5.47
C PRO A 148 39.20 -24.06 -4.80
N PRO A 149 39.75 -22.89 -5.22
CA PRO A 149 41.04 -22.42 -4.75
C PRO A 149 41.04 -22.22 -3.23
N PRO A 150 42.15 -22.56 -2.54
CA PRO A 150 42.27 -22.34 -1.11
C PRO A 150 42.20 -20.84 -0.77
N PRO A 151 41.68 -20.49 0.42
CA PRO A 151 41.55 -19.09 0.84
C PRO A 151 42.94 -18.42 0.91
N PRO A 152 43.05 -17.12 0.56
CA PRO A 152 44.29 -16.38 0.67
C PRO A 152 44.73 -16.30 2.13
N GLU A 153 46.03 -16.49 2.36
CA GLU A 153 46.60 -16.41 3.70
C GLU A 153 46.39 -15.01 4.28
N THR A 154 45.66 -14.96 5.40
CA THR A 154 45.56 -13.75 6.21
C THR A 154 46.89 -13.51 6.90
N PHE A 155 47.47 -12.33 6.67
CA PHE A 155 48.68 -11.84 7.33
C PHE A 155 48.61 -12.03 8.85
N GLY A 156 49.73 -12.50 9.42
CA GLY A 156 49.90 -12.81 10.84
C GLY A 156 49.85 -11.62 11.78
#